data_AF-A0A2D9P3F1-F1
#
_entry.id   AF-A0A2D9P3F1-F1
#
_cell.length_a   1.000
_cell.length_b   1.000
_cell.length_c   1.000
_cell.angle_alpha   90.00
_cell.angle_beta   90.00
_cell.angle_gamma   90.00
#
_symmetry.space_group_name_H-M   'P 1'
#
loop_
_entity.id
_entity.type
_entity.pdbx_description
1 polymer ?
#
loop_
_entity_poly.entity_id
_entity_poly.type
_entity_poly.pdbx_seq_one_letter_code
_entity_poly.pdbx_strand_id
1 'polypeptide(L)'
;MNLKFSLLISLSLSLLFSYFNIETIQGFGEKRNIEDPASLSMGNSWYFSGQTNGVSIKSNSTHWRNRLSQVSSSFSIRNNKFEKYSSQSQQVLNYLHFQFPIGKKQSFAFTLSPSTRINYHFSDSGLMDENIVFNDLVINSNQIYYGSGGITDMMLTYSTAINNDFSIGISWNIGFGSFTKIDTIEINNIISESYDEYNFNNIFTDIYQIRSTYNANSFNIGSLFSIPKIEVASSITFDYNLKINQKKDYFSNN
;
A
#
# COMPACT_ATOMS: atom_id res chain seq x y z
N MET A 1 14.29 38.91 -16.78
CA MET A 1 14.48 37.64 -17.53
C MET A 1 13.28 37.46 -18.43
N ASN A 2 13.45 37.31 -19.75
CA ASN A 2 12.33 37.25 -20.70
C ASN A 2 11.44 36.03 -20.43
N LEU A 3 10.11 36.22 -20.43
CA LEU A 3 9.12 35.15 -20.15
C LEU A 3 9.33 33.91 -21.02
N LYS A 4 9.71 34.11 -22.29
CA LYS A 4 10.06 33.02 -23.22
C LYS A 4 11.29 32.24 -22.77
N PHE A 5 12.29 32.93 -22.22
CA PHE A 5 13.54 32.33 -21.77
C PHE A 5 13.34 31.54 -20.46
N SER A 6 12.53 32.05 -19.52
CA SER A 6 12.17 31.31 -18.30
C SER A 6 11.33 30.08 -18.60
N LEU A 7 10.43 30.16 -19.59
CA LEU A 7 9.59 29.03 -20.01
C LEU A 7 10.41 27.96 -20.72
N LEU A 8 11.38 28.35 -21.55
CA LEU A 8 12.28 27.41 -22.24
C LEU A 8 13.25 26.72 -21.28
N ILE A 9 13.73 27.45 -20.25
CA ILE A 9 14.51 26.86 -19.14
C ILE A 9 13.65 25.91 -18.31
N SER A 10 12.39 26.27 -18.01
CA SER A 10 11.47 25.40 -17.27
C SER A 10 11.14 24.13 -18.06
N LEU A 11 10.95 24.24 -19.37
CA LEU A 11 10.65 23.11 -20.26
C LEU A 11 11.88 22.18 -20.37
N SER A 12 13.08 22.74 -20.54
CA SER A 12 14.32 21.95 -20.61
C SER A 12 14.66 21.30 -19.27
N LEU A 13 14.42 21.97 -18.13
CA LEU A 13 14.53 21.34 -16.81
C LEU A 13 13.51 20.21 -16.65
N SER A 14 12.25 20.38 -17.10
CA SER A 14 11.24 19.32 -17.02
C SER A 14 11.61 18.09 -17.84
N LEU A 15 12.32 18.26 -18.96
CA LEU A 15 12.85 17.16 -19.77
C LEU A 15 14.02 16.45 -19.07
N LEU A 16 14.89 17.20 -18.36
CA LEU A 16 15.99 16.64 -17.58
C LEU A 16 15.53 15.95 -16.28
N PHE A 17 14.37 16.33 -15.75
CA PHE A 17 13.69 15.67 -14.63
C PHE A 17 12.53 14.78 -15.09
N SER A 18 12.50 14.40 -16.38
CA SER A 18 11.59 13.36 -16.86
C SER A 18 11.81 12.10 -16.03
N TYR A 19 10.70 11.59 -15.51
CA TYR A 19 10.60 10.44 -14.63
C TYR A 19 11.43 9.23 -15.13
N PHE A 20 12.58 8.97 -14.51
CA PHE A 20 13.26 7.68 -14.58
C PHE A 20 12.94 6.91 -13.30
N ASN A 21 11.90 6.09 -13.34
CA ASN A 21 11.68 5.09 -12.32
C ASN A 21 12.62 3.91 -12.58
N ILE A 22 13.61 3.71 -11.71
CA ILE A 22 14.09 2.36 -11.44
C ILE A 22 13.18 1.85 -10.33
N GLU A 23 12.15 1.08 -10.71
CA GLU A 23 11.28 0.40 -9.76
C GLU A 23 12.15 -0.53 -8.91
N THR A 24 12.42 -0.12 -7.68
CA THR A 24 13.19 -0.95 -6.74
C THR A 24 12.26 -1.98 -6.14
N ILE A 25 12.70 -3.23 -6.26
CA ILE A 25 11.99 -4.47 -5.94
C ILE A 25 11.53 -4.45 -4.47
N GLN A 26 10.22 -4.28 -4.30
CA GLN A 26 9.46 -4.77 -3.17
C GLN A 26 8.42 -5.73 -3.72
N GLY A 27 8.26 -6.90 -3.11
CA GLY A 27 7.27 -7.89 -3.55
C GLY A 27 5.89 -7.25 -3.70
N PHE A 28 5.28 -7.43 -4.88
CA PHE A 28 4.01 -6.86 -5.36
C PHE A 28 3.97 -5.36 -5.71
N GLY A 29 5.08 -4.76 -6.16
CA GLY A 29 5.08 -3.84 -7.32
C GLY A 29 4.21 -2.57 -7.32
N GLU A 30 3.64 -2.12 -6.20
CA GLU A 30 2.85 -0.88 -6.16
C GLU A 30 3.55 0.25 -5.38
N LYS A 31 3.47 1.46 -5.93
CA LYS A 31 3.97 2.70 -5.31
C LYS A 31 3.13 3.04 -4.09
N ARG A 32 3.73 3.60 -3.03
CA ARG A 32 3.01 4.18 -1.87
C ARG A 32 2.00 5.22 -2.37
N ASN A 33 0.73 4.86 -2.39
CA ASN A 33 -0.29 5.69 -3.02
C ASN A 33 -1.39 6.03 -2.01
N ILE A 34 -1.53 7.32 -1.71
CA ILE A 34 -2.63 7.82 -0.89
C ILE A 34 -3.84 8.01 -1.81
N GLU A 35 -4.87 7.19 -1.68
CA GLU A 35 -6.06 7.31 -2.54
C GLU A 35 -6.97 8.46 -2.08
N ASP A 36 -6.69 9.66 -2.60
CA ASP A 36 -7.55 10.84 -2.52
C ASP A 36 -8.60 10.85 -3.64
N PRO A 37 -9.91 10.79 -3.32
CA PRO A 37 -10.97 10.79 -4.32
C PRO A 37 -10.89 11.96 -5.30
N ALA A 38 -10.48 13.14 -4.82
CA ALA A 38 -10.35 14.34 -5.64
C ALA A 38 -9.14 14.29 -6.59
N SER A 39 -8.09 13.55 -6.26
CA SER A 39 -6.99 13.26 -7.20
C SER A 39 -7.32 12.10 -8.13
N LEU A 40 -8.05 11.09 -7.64
CA LEU A 40 -8.51 9.95 -8.44
C LEU A 40 -9.45 10.41 -9.58
N SER A 41 -10.39 11.31 -9.29
CA SER A 41 -11.27 11.89 -10.31
C SER A 41 -10.53 12.66 -11.41
N MET A 42 -9.31 13.13 -11.12
CA MET A 42 -8.40 13.78 -12.07
C MET A 42 -7.45 12.78 -12.76
N GLY A 43 -7.83 11.51 -12.88
CA GLY A 43 -6.98 10.48 -13.48
C GLY A 43 -5.82 10.07 -12.59
N ASN A 44 -6.03 10.00 -11.27
CA ASN A 44 -5.02 9.66 -10.27
C ASN A 44 -3.81 10.62 -10.27
N SER A 45 -4.10 11.93 -10.40
CA SER A 45 -3.08 12.98 -10.38
C SER A 45 -2.25 12.94 -9.08
N TRP A 46 -0.93 13.09 -9.22
CA TRP A 46 0.00 13.03 -8.08
C TRP A 46 0.12 14.38 -7.37
N TYR A 47 0.28 15.45 -8.14
CA TYR A 47 0.59 16.76 -7.57
C TYR A 47 -0.64 17.65 -7.44
N PHE A 48 -1.68 17.36 -8.20
CA PHE A 48 -2.88 18.18 -8.27
C PHE A 48 -4.08 17.41 -7.75
N SER A 49 -5.04 18.15 -7.21
CA SER A 49 -6.28 17.60 -6.67
C SER A 49 -7.43 18.52 -7.01
N GLY A 50 -8.62 17.92 -7.20
CA GLY A 50 -9.87 18.63 -7.43
C GLY A 50 -10.46 19.25 -6.15
N GLN A 51 -9.74 19.23 -5.03
CA GLN A 51 -10.19 19.86 -3.78
C GLN A 51 -10.32 21.37 -3.96
N THR A 52 -11.36 21.95 -3.38
CA THR A 52 -11.68 23.38 -3.48
C THR A 52 -10.65 24.29 -2.81
N ASN A 53 -9.90 23.77 -1.84
CA ASN A 53 -8.80 24.49 -1.18
C ASN A 53 -7.47 24.39 -1.96
N GLY A 54 -7.43 23.67 -3.08
CA GLY A 54 -6.23 23.48 -3.90
C GLY A 54 -5.13 22.65 -3.23
N VAL A 55 -5.44 21.97 -2.12
CA VAL A 55 -4.52 21.04 -1.43
C VAL A 55 -4.62 19.67 -2.08
N SER A 56 -3.46 19.11 -2.42
CA SER A 56 -3.31 17.70 -2.76
C SER A 56 -2.56 17.03 -1.62
N ILE A 57 -3.18 16.02 -1.00
CA ILE A 57 -2.58 15.29 0.13
C ILE A 57 -1.27 14.59 -0.28
N LYS A 58 -1.15 14.23 -1.56
CA LYS A 58 0.06 13.66 -2.16
C LYS A 58 1.15 14.69 -2.45
N SER A 59 0.80 15.98 -2.50
CA SER A 59 1.72 17.07 -2.82
C SER A 59 2.03 17.90 -1.59
N ASN A 60 3.17 17.59 -0.97
CA ASN A 60 3.64 18.30 0.22
C ASN A 60 3.79 19.82 0.03
N SER A 61 4.05 20.31 -1.18
CA SER A 61 4.17 21.75 -1.48
C SER A 61 2.84 22.48 -1.56
N THR A 62 1.69 21.80 -1.50
CA THR A 62 0.36 22.43 -1.60
C THR A 62 -0.33 22.70 -0.26
N HIS A 63 0.08 22.04 0.84
CA HIS A 63 -0.65 22.08 2.12
C HIS A 63 -0.78 23.50 2.69
N TRP A 64 0.21 24.38 2.47
CA TRP A 64 0.16 25.76 2.96
C TRP A 64 -1.02 26.57 2.43
N ARG A 65 -1.66 26.13 1.34
CA ARG A 65 -2.83 26.80 0.74
C ARG A 65 -4.03 26.81 1.68
N ASN A 66 -4.16 25.80 2.53
CA ASN A 66 -5.25 25.74 3.48
C ASN A 66 -4.95 26.60 4.71
N ARG A 67 -5.86 27.56 4.98
CA ARG A 67 -5.76 28.51 6.09
C ARG A 67 -6.50 28.06 7.34
N LEU A 68 -7.12 26.87 7.31
CA LEU A 68 -7.90 26.32 8.41
C LEU A 68 -7.37 24.93 8.77
N SER A 69 -7.60 24.50 10.01
CA SER A 69 -7.38 23.09 10.35
C SER A 69 -8.35 22.22 9.58
N GLN A 70 -7.85 21.15 8.95
CA GLN A 70 -8.64 20.21 8.18
C GLN A 70 -8.37 18.80 8.67
N VAL A 71 -9.45 18.05 8.90
CA VAL A 71 -9.43 16.60 9.06
C VAL A 71 -10.04 16.02 7.79
N SER A 72 -9.39 15.02 7.19
CA SER A 72 -9.96 14.26 6.08
C SER A 72 -9.71 12.77 6.26
N SER A 73 -10.65 11.96 5.78
CA SER A 73 -10.55 10.50 5.77
C SER A 73 -11.11 10.00 4.45
N SER A 74 -10.53 8.92 3.95
CA SER A 74 -10.95 8.31 2.69
C SER A 74 -11.12 6.81 2.87
N PHE A 75 -12.22 6.28 2.37
CA PHE A 75 -12.55 4.86 2.37
C PHE A 75 -12.97 4.43 0.97
N SER A 76 -12.54 3.24 0.56
CA SER A 76 -12.86 2.64 -0.74
C SER A 76 -13.56 1.30 -0.55
N ILE A 77 -14.48 0.98 -1.44
CA ILE A 77 -15.03 -0.37 -1.62
C ILE A 77 -14.55 -0.86 -2.98
N ARG A 78 -13.82 -1.96 -2.99
CA ARG A 78 -13.28 -2.58 -4.22
C ARG A 78 -13.97 -3.92 -4.43
N ASN A 79 -14.55 -4.11 -5.60
CA ASN A 79 -15.19 -5.35 -5.99
C ASN A 79 -14.47 -5.91 -7.23
N ASN A 80 -13.72 -6.99 -7.04
CA ASN A 80 -13.05 -7.70 -8.11
C ASN A 80 -13.90 -8.90 -8.51
N LYS A 81 -14.29 -8.99 -9.77
CA LYS A 81 -15.01 -10.13 -10.34
C LYS A 81 -14.09 -10.85 -11.30
N PHE A 82 -13.87 -12.14 -11.06
CA PHE A 82 -13.11 -13.02 -11.95
C PHE A 82 -14.07 -14.04 -12.57
N GLU A 83 -13.80 -14.49 -13.79
CA GLU A 83 -14.70 -15.44 -14.48
C GLU A 83 -14.78 -16.80 -13.78
N LYS A 84 -13.65 -17.26 -13.20
CA LYS A 84 -13.51 -18.59 -12.61
C LYS A 84 -13.50 -18.61 -11.08
N TYR A 85 -13.56 -17.44 -10.43
CA TYR A 85 -13.48 -17.32 -8.98
C TYR A 85 -14.62 -16.47 -8.45
N SER A 86 -15.01 -16.74 -7.21
CA SER A 86 -15.99 -15.92 -6.50
C SER A 86 -15.57 -14.45 -6.50
N SER A 87 -16.54 -13.54 -6.64
CA SER A 87 -16.28 -12.10 -6.53
C SER A 87 -15.69 -11.78 -5.16
N GLN A 88 -14.61 -11.01 -5.15
CA GLN A 88 -13.96 -10.54 -3.93
C GLN A 88 -14.36 -9.09 -3.69
N SER A 89 -14.96 -8.81 -2.53
CA SER A 89 -15.27 -7.46 -2.09
C SER A 89 -14.38 -7.09 -0.91
N GLN A 90 -13.79 -5.90 -0.95
CA GLN A 90 -12.92 -5.39 0.10
C GLN A 90 -13.30 -3.97 0.45
N GLN A 91 -13.41 -3.70 1.75
CA GLN A 91 -13.49 -2.34 2.29
C GLN A 91 -12.11 -1.91 2.77
N VAL A 92 -11.64 -0.75 2.30
CA VAL A 92 -10.28 -0.27 2.54
C VAL A 92 -10.34 1.14 3.11
N LEU A 93 -9.66 1.35 4.24
CA LEU A 93 -9.28 2.69 4.67
C LEU A 93 -8.10 3.12 3.81
N ASN A 94 -8.24 4.21 3.07
CA ASN A 94 -7.18 4.73 2.21
C ASN A 94 -6.23 5.63 3.00
N TYR A 95 -6.79 6.57 3.77
CA TYR A 95 -6.01 7.41 4.67
C TYR A 95 -6.87 8.07 5.76
N LEU A 96 -6.19 8.46 6.83
CA LEU A 96 -6.60 9.48 7.79
C LEU A 96 -5.61 10.64 7.70
N HIS A 97 -6.10 11.86 7.59
CA HIS A 97 -5.27 13.04 7.41
C HIS A 97 -5.73 14.16 8.32
N PHE A 98 -4.78 14.82 8.96
CA PHE A 98 -5.00 16.01 9.75
C PHE A 98 -3.95 17.04 9.38
N GLN A 99 -4.39 18.25 9.06
CA GLN A 99 -3.50 19.37 8.80
C GLN A 99 -3.96 20.62 9.50
N PHE A 100 -3.01 21.48 9.83
CA PHE A 100 -3.30 22.77 10.45
C PHE A 100 -2.29 23.82 9.99
N PRO A 101 -2.74 25.08 9.81
CA PRO A 101 -1.85 26.18 9.54
C PRO A 101 -1.02 26.51 10.78
N ILE A 102 0.28 26.72 10.61
CA ILE A 102 1.16 27.24 11.67
C ILE A 102 1.41 28.73 11.47
N GLY A 103 1.23 29.22 10.25
CA GLY A 103 1.34 30.64 9.91
C GLY A 103 0.59 30.96 8.62
N LYS A 104 0.62 32.23 8.21
CA LYS A 104 -0.12 32.71 7.02
C LYS A 104 0.29 32.02 5.71
N LYS A 105 1.50 31.47 5.67
CA LYS A 105 2.12 30.83 4.49
C LYS A 105 2.72 29.47 4.84
N GLN A 106 2.33 28.87 5.97
CA GLN A 106 2.96 27.67 6.53
C GLN A 106 1.91 26.72 7.09
N SER A 107 2.11 25.43 6.87
CA SER A 107 1.24 24.39 7.42
C SER A 107 2.03 23.16 7.83
N PHE A 108 1.46 22.41 8.74
CA PHE A 108 1.93 21.08 9.11
C PHE A 108 0.79 20.09 8.99
N ALA A 109 1.13 18.86 8.61
CA ALA A 109 0.17 17.81 8.42
C ALA A 109 0.70 16.45 8.88
N PHE A 110 -0.24 15.63 9.31
CA PHE A 110 -0.10 14.25 9.67
C PHE A 110 -1.01 13.43 8.77
N THR A 111 -0.49 12.37 8.14
CA THR A 111 -1.29 11.41 7.39
C THR A 111 -0.94 10.00 7.83
N LEU A 112 -1.94 9.17 8.05
CA LEU A 112 -1.80 7.74 8.23
C LEU A 112 -2.45 7.04 7.04
N SER A 113 -1.71 6.27 6.27
CA SER A 113 -2.22 5.58 5.09
C SER A 113 -1.71 4.14 5.04
N PRO A 114 -2.59 3.13 4.95
CA PRO A 114 -2.16 1.76 4.69
C PRO A 114 -1.50 1.69 3.31
N SER A 115 -0.22 1.35 3.25
CA SER A 115 0.51 1.22 1.99
C SER A 115 0.34 -0.16 1.38
N THR A 116 0.32 -1.21 2.20
CA THR A 116 0.08 -2.58 1.75
C THR A 116 -0.88 -3.27 2.69
N ARG A 117 -1.78 -4.09 2.13
CA ARG A 117 -2.65 -4.98 2.89
C ARG A 117 -2.70 -6.31 2.17
N ILE A 118 -2.37 -7.37 2.90
CA ILE A 118 -2.46 -8.74 2.43
C ILE A 118 -3.44 -9.43 3.38
N ASN A 119 -4.44 -10.07 2.80
CA ASN A 119 -5.33 -10.98 3.53
C ASN A 119 -5.78 -12.05 2.56
N TYR A 120 -5.23 -13.26 2.70
CA TYR A 120 -5.65 -14.42 1.93
C TYR A 120 -5.85 -15.62 2.84
N HIS A 121 -6.82 -16.44 2.43
CA HIS A 121 -7.08 -17.73 3.01
C HIS A 121 -7.57 -18.62 1.88
N PHE A 122 -6.80 -19.65 1.54
CA PHE A 122 -7.20 -20.65 0.57
C PHE A 122 -6.73 -22.02 1.01
N SER A 123 -7.53 -23.02 0.69
CA SER A 123 -7.25 -24.43 0.95
C SER A 123 -7.16 -25.15 -0.39
N ASP A 124 -6.15 -25.97 -0.54
CA ASP A 124 -6.01 -26.94 -1.62
C ASP A 124 -6.14 -28.33 -1.01
N SER A 125 -7.31 -28.93 -1.17
CA SER A 125 -7.63 -30.26 -0.65
C SER A 125 -7.09 -31.40 -1.52
N GLY A 126 -6.32 -31.09 -2.57
CA GLY A 126 -5.95 -32.03 -3.62
C GLY A 126 -7.16 -32.47 -4.45
N LEU A 127 -6.90 -32.99 -5.64
CA LEU A 127 -7.93 -33.70 -6.42
C LEU A 127 -8.06 -35.13 -5.88
N MET A 128 -9.25 -35.75 -5.96
CA MET A 128 -9.45 -37.13 -5.46
C MET A 128 -8.52 -38.17 -6.12
N ASP A 129 -7.96 -37.84 -7.29
CA ASP A 129 -6.98 -38.67 -8.02
C ASP A 129 -5.56 -38.57 -7.45
N GLU A 130 -5.31 -37.69 -6.48
CA GLU A 130 -4.02 -37.49 -5.80
C GLU A 130 -3.91 -38.25 -4.46
N ASN A 131 -4.93 -39.06 -4.13
CA ASN A 131 -4.92 -39.90 -2.93
C ASN A 131 -3.88 -41.02 -3.06
N ILE A 132 -3.15 -41.29 -1.98
CA ILE A 132 -2.08 -42.30 -1.93
C ILE A 132 -2.52 -43.44 -1.03
N VAL A 133 -2.44 -44.69 -1.50
CA VAL A 133 -2.63 -45.86 -0.64
C VAL A 133 -1.30 -46.25 -0.02
N PHE A 134 -1.21 -46.25 1.31
CA PHE A 134 -0.02 -46.63 2.06
C PHE A 134 -0.39 -47.34 3.36
N ASN A 135 0.20 -48.51 3.63
CA ASN A 135 -0.10 -49.33 4.81
C ASN A 135 -1.61 -49.56 5.03
N ASP A 136 -2.34 -49.93 3.97
CA ASP A 136 -3.80 -50.15 3.96
C ASP A 136 -4.66 -48.92 4.32
N LEU A 137 -4.04 -47.72 4.42
CA LEU A 137 -4.73 -46.44 4.60
C LEU A 137 -4.81 -45.70 3.26
N VAL A 138 -5.93 -44.98 3.04
CA VAL A 138 -6.08 -44.07 1.91
C VAL A 138 -5.75 -42.67 2.42
N ILE A 139 -4.61 -42.15 2.01
CA ILE A 139 -4.08 -40.89 2.52
C ILE A 139 -4.43 -39.73 1.57
N ASN A 140 -4.94 -38.67 2.15
CA ASN A 140 -5.17 -37.38 1.50
C ASN A 140 -4.36 -36.27 2.18
N SER A 141 -3.86 -35.33 1.39
CA SER A 141 -3.13 -34.15 1.87
C SER A 141 -3.96 -32.91 1.62
N ASN A 142 -4.30 -32.18 2.66
CA ASN A 142 -4.93 -30.87 2.58
C ASN A 142 -3.90 -29.79 2.93
N GLN A 143 -3.73 -28.81 2.05
CA GLN A 143 -2.81 -27.69 2.23
C GLN A 143 -3.61 -26.40 2.46
N ILE A 144 -3.44 -25.79 3.62
CA ILE A 144 -4.14 -24.56 3.99
C ILE A 144 -3.12 -23.43 4.07
N TYR A 145 -3.36 -22.39 3.27
CA TYR A 145 -2.51 -21.21 3.19
C TYR A 145 -3.24 -20.01 3.75
N TYR A 146 -2.65 -19.38 4.75
CA TYR A 146 -3.15 -18.16 5.35
C TYR A 146 -2.06 -17.10 5.39
N GLY A 147 -2.41 -15.88 5.01
CA GLY A 147 -1.52 -14.75 5.14
C GLY A 147 -2.30 -13.49 5.44
N SER A 148 -1.93 -12.80 6.52
CA SER A 148 -2.58 -11.57 6.92
C SER A 148 -1.60 -10.55 7.48
N GLY A 149 -1.79 -9.29 7.09
CA GLY A 149 -1.02 -8.16 7.59
C GLY A 149 -0.78 -7.09 6.54
N GLY A 150 0.29 -6.31 6.72
CA GLY A 150 0.63 -5.23 5.82
C GLY A 150 1.48 -4.15 6.47
N ILE A 151 1.69 -3.06 5.72
CA ILE A 151 2.47 -1.89 6.13
C ILE A 151 1.54 -0.68 6.13
N THR A 152 1.61 0.10 7.20
CA THR A 152 0.99 1.42 7.31
C THR A 152 2.08 2.48 7.33
N ASP A 153 1.91 3.52 6.53
CA ASP A 153 2.79 4.68 6.50
C ASP A 153 2.18 5.81 7.33
N MET A 154 3.00 6.37 8.21
CA MET A 154 2.77 7.65 8.86
C MET A 154 3.60 8.70 8.15
N MET A 155 2.96 9.71 7.57
CA MET A 155 3.59 10.84 6.89
C MET A 155 3.44 12.10 7.72
N LEU A 156 4.56 12.74 8.03
CA LEU A 156 4.65 14.05 8.64
C LEU A 156 5.09 15.04 7.57
N THR A 157 4.26 16.05 7.31
CA THR A 157 4.49 17.01 6.22
C THR A 157 4.57 18.43 6.77
N TYR A 158 5.60 19.17 6.34
CA TYR A 158 5.69 20.61 6.49
C TYR A 158 5.63 21.27 5.11
N SER A 159 4.90 22.37 5.00
CA SER A 159 4.71 23.08 3.72
C SER A 159 4.76 24.58 3.92
N THR A 160 5.45 25.28 3.02
CA THR A 160 5.58 26.74 3.06
C THR A 160 5.55 27.38 1.68
N ALA A 161 4.85 28.51 1.56
CA ALA A 161 5.01 29.43 0.45
C ALA A 161 6.20 30.36 0.69
N ILE A 162 7.16 30.37 -0.24
CA ILE A 162 8.33 31.26 -0.19
C ILE A 162 7.94 32.64 -0.71
N ASN A 163 7.21 32.68 -1.82
CA ASN A 163 6.64 33.90 -2.37
C ASN A 163 5.21 33.61 -2.86
N ASN A 164 4.66 34.41 -3.76
CA ASN A 164 3.28 34.18 -4.25
C ASN A 164 3.21 33.11 -5.33
N ASP A 165 4.33 32.83 -6.00
CA ASP A 165 4.40 31.95 -7.16
C ASP A 165 5.13 30.64 -6.84
N PHE A 166 5.82 30.53 -5.72
CA PHE A 166 6.68 29.40 -5.40
C PHE A 166 6.51 28.91 -3.95
N SER A 167 6.43 27.60 -3.82
CA SER A 167 6.27 26.90 -2.54
C SER A 167 7.05 25.60 -2.50
N ILE A 168 7.40 25.19 -1.28
CA ILE A 168 8.16 23.97 -0.99
C ILE A 168 7.44 23.19 0.10
N GLY A 169 7.50 21.86 -0.01
CA GLY A 169 7.09 20.93 1.03
C GLY A 169 8.18 19.93 1.33
N ILE A 170 8.20 19.46 2.57
CA ILE A 170 9.05 18.36 3.03
C ILE A 170 8.16 17.37 3.76
N SER A 171 8.31 16.09 3.47
CA SER A 171 7.59 15.01 4.13
C SER A 171 8.54 13.94 4.63
N TRP A 172 8.32 13.47 5.84
CA TRP A 172 8.95 12.28 6.41
C TRP A 172 7.91 11.18 6.53
N ASN A 173 8.15 10.06 5.85
CA ASN A 173 7.31 8.88 5.86
C ASN A 173 7.95 7.78 6.71
N ILE A 174 7.22 7.30 7.70
CA ILE A 174 7.59 6.24 8.62
C ILE A 174 6.66 5.07 8.35
N GLY A 175 7.17 4.03 7.69
CA GLY A 175 6.43 2.81 7.40
C GLY A 175 6.61 1.80 8.51
N PHE A 176 5.53 1.24 9.02
CA PHE A 176 5.56 0.19 10.03
C PHE A 176 4.43 -0.81 9.83
N GLY A 177 4.65 -2.06 10.25
CA GLY A 177 3.60 -3.06 10.19
C GLY A 177 4.10 -4.45 10.48
N SER A 178 3.21 -5.42 10.30
CA SER A 178 3.49 -6.83 10.52
C SER A 178 2.75 -7.68 9.51
N PHE A 179 3.33 -8.84 9.20
CA PHE A 179 2.71 -9.86 8.35
C PHE A 179 2.88 -11.22 9.00
N THR A 180 1.80 -11.97 9.06
CA THR A 180 1.77 -13.35 9.52
C THR A 180 1.41 -14.24 8.35
N LYS A 181 2.26 -15.22 8.07
CA LYS A 181 1.99 -16.31 7.13
C LYS A 181 1.91 -17.61 7.92
N ILE A 182 0.90 -18.42 7.63
CA ILE A 182 0.71 -19.74 8.19
C ILE A 182 0.46 -20.66 7.01
N ASP A 183 1.34 -21.63 6.83
CA ASP A 183 1.17 -22.74 5.91
C ASP A 183 0.87 -23.98 6.77
N THR A 184 -0.25 -24.63 6.54
CA THR A 184 -0.65 -25.86 7.26
C THR A 184 -0.77 -27.00 6.27
N ILE A 185 -0.21 -28.15 6.63
CA ILE A 185 -0.37 -29.40 5.91
C ILE A 185 -1.07 -30.37 6.86
N GLU A 186 -2.25 -30.84 6.45
CA GLU A 186 -2.99 -31.87 7.16
C GLU A 186 -2.96 -33.15 6.34
N ILE A 187 -2.54 -34.24 6.98
CA ILE A 187 -2.57 -35.58 6.40
C ILE A 187 -3.72 -36.33 7.04
N ASN A 188 -4.68 -36.72 6.20
CA ASN A 188 -5.91 -37.37 6.62
C ASN A 188 -5.95 -38.81 6.11
N ASN A 189 -6.43 -39.73 6.93
CA ASN A 189 -6.89 -41.04 6.48
C ASN A 189 -8.35 -40.92 6.04
N ILE A 190 -8.63 -41.31 4.80
CA ILE A 190 -9.99 -41.41 4.29
C ILE A 190 -10.55 -42.77 4.70
N ILE A 191 -11.65 -42.74 5.45
CA ILE A 191 -12.41 -43.92 5.84
C ILE A 191 -13.76 -43.85 5.13
N SER A 192 -14.08 -44.83 4.28
CA SER A 192 -15.41 -44.92 3.66
C SER A 192 -16.42 -45.40 4.72
N GLU A 193 -17.43 -44.58 4.97
CA GLU A 193 -18.56 -44.94 5.84
C GLU A 193 -19.72 -45.52 5.00
N SER A 194 -19.91 -45.02 3.78
CA SER A 194 -20.84 -45.54 2.78
C SER A 194 -20.33 -45.31 1.35
N TYR A 195 -21.10 -45.70 0.32
CA TYR A 195 -20.68 -45.63 -1.09
C TYR A 195 -20.32 -44.20 -1.55
N ASP A 196 -20.93 -43.16 -0.96
CA ASP A 196 -20.68 -41.75 -1.28
C ASP A 196 -20.28 -40.90 -0.06
N GLU A 197 -20.10 -41.52 1.12
CA GLU A 197 -19.70 -40.80 2.34
C GLU A 197 -18.33 -41.24 2.82
N TYR A 198 -17.45 -40.25 2.94
CA TYR A 198 -16.09 -40.42 3.40
C TYR A 198 -15.87 -39.59 4.67
N ASN A 199 -15.24 -40.21 5.65
CA ASN A 199 -14.79 -39.56 6.86
C ASN A 199 -13.27 -39.32 6.78
N PHE A 200 -12.84 -38.13 7.19
CA PHE A 200 -11.45 -37.73 7.18
C PHE A 200 -10.93 -37.74 8.61
N ASN A 201 -10.13 -38.75 8.94
CA ASN A 201 -9.46 -38.81 10.23
C ASN A 201 -8.07 -38.20 10.12
N ASN A 202 -7.83 -37.07 10.79
CA ASN A 202 -6.53 -36.40 10.78
C ASN A 202 -5.49 -37.29 11.49
N ILE A 203 -4.46 -37.69 10.75
CA ILE A 203 -3.35 -38.52 11.23
C ILE A 203 -2.20 -37.63 11.69
N PHE A 204 -2.00 -36.51 11.01
CA PHE A 204 -0.85 -35.65 11.21
C PHE A 204 -1.14 -34.23 10.74
N THR A 205 -0.69 -33.27 11.53
CA THR A 205 -0.77 -31.85 11.17
C THR A 205 0.58 -31.18 11.35
N ASP A 206 1.04 -30.52 10.29
CA ASP A 206 2.23 -29.69 10.29
C ASP A 206 1.87 -28.23 10.03
N ILE A 207 2.33 -27.33 10.90
CA ILE A 207 2.07 -25.89 10.82
C ILE A 207 3.40 -25.15 10.79
N TYR A 208 3.65 -24.49 9.66
CA TYR A 208 4.76 -23.58 9.49
C TYR A 208 4.29 -22.13 9.54
N GLN A 209 4.77 -21.38 10.53
CA GLN A 209 4.38 -20.00 10.75
C GLN A 209 5.57 -19.05 10.58
N ILE A 210 5.41 -18.02 9.75
CA ILE A 210 6.33 -16.88 9.65
C ILE A 210 5.63 -15.63 10.18
N ARG A 211 6.27 -14.94 11.12
CA ARG A 211 5.89 -13.58 11.53
C ARG A 211 6.98 -12.60 11.13
N SER A 212 6.62 -11.62 10.32
CA SER A 212 7.51 -10.55 9.87
C SER A 212 7.07 -9.22 10.46
N THR A 213 8.02 -8.42 10.93
CA THR A 213 7.80 -7.01 11.28
C THR A 213 8.55 -6.12 10.32
N TYR A 214 7.89 -5.06 9.86
CA TYR A 214 8.43 -4.12 8.88
C TYR A 214 8.71 -2.77 9.51
N ASN A 215 9.82 -2.17 9.14
CA ASN A 215 10.12 -0.77 9.42
C ASN A 215 10.79 -0.14 8.19
N ALA A 216 10.25 0.97 7.70
CA ALA A 216 10.76 1.70 6.56
C ALA A 216 10.76 3.20 6.85
N ASN A 217 11.68 3.91 6.21
CA ASN A 217 11.71 5.37 6.27
C ASN A 217 11.87 5.91 4.85
N SER A 218 11.20 7.02 4.54
CA SER A 218 11.53 7.79 3.35
C SER A 218 11.29 9.27 3.58
N PHE A 219 12.01 10.09 2.81
CA PHE A 219 11.90 11.54 2.86
C PHE A 219 11.54 12.05 1.47
N ASN A 220 10.54 12.90 1.37
CA ASN A 220 10.16 13.56 0.12
C ASN A 220 10.33 15.06 0.25
N ILE A 221 10.89 15.68 -0.78
CA ILE A 221 10.96 17.13 -0.93
C ILE A 221 10.23 17.48 -2.21
N GLY A 222 9.22 18.32 -2.12
CA GLY A 222 8.46 18.79 -3.27
C GLY A 222 8.51 20.29 -3.42
N SER A 223 8.34 20.75 -4.66
CA SER A 223 8.24 22.15 -5.01
C SER A 223 7.05 22.37 -5.93
N LEU A 224 6.50 23.58 -5.89
CA LEU A 224 5.38 23.98 -6.73
C LEU A 224 5.59 25.43 -7.16
N PHE A 225 5.58 25.64 -8.47
CA PHE A 225 5.54 26.94 -9.12
C PHE A 225 4.14 27.18 -9.70
N SER A 226 3.51 28.30 -9.38
CA SER A 226 2.14 28.64 -9.76
C SER A 226 2.08 30.08 -10.30
N ILE A 227 1.55 30.21 -11.50
CA ILE A 227 1.13 31.49 -12.11
C ILE A 227 -0.34 31.35 -12.52
N PRO A 228 -1.11 32.44 -12.78
CA PRO A 228 -2.58 32.40 -12.89
C PRO A 228 -3.20 31.39 -13.88
N LYS A 229 -2.42 30.81 -14.79
CA LYS A 229 -2.89 29.83 -15.78
C LYS A 229 -2.12 28.52 -15.78
N ILE A 230 -0.99 28.43 -15.07
CA ILE A 230 -0.06 27.31 -15.18
C ILE A 230 0.51 27.01 -13.81
N GLU A 231 0.45 25.74 -13.42
CA GLU A 231 1.16 25.23 -12.25
C GLU A 231 2.09 24.10 -12.67
N VAL A 232 3.30 24.10 -12.11
CA VAL A 232 4.32 23.08 -12.34
C VAL A 232 4.79 22.60 -10.97
N ALA A 233 4.67 21.30 -10.75
CA ALA A 233 5.10 20.66 -9.51
C ALA A 233 6.21 19.65 -9.81
N SER A 234 7.14 19.52 -8.88
CA SER A 234 8.20 18.51 -8.92
C SER A 234 8.45 17.99 -7.51
N SER A 235 8.93 16.75 -7.39
CA SER A 235 9.42 16.25 -6.11
C SER A 235 10.51 15.21 -6.29
N ILE A 236 11.30 15.03 -5.25
CA ILE A 236 12.30 13.99 -5.12
C ILE A 236 12.04 13.21 -3.83
N THR A 237 12.10 11.88 -3.92
CA THR A 237 11.95 10.98 -2.78
C THR A 237 13.27 10.24 -2.55
N PHE A 238 13.69 10.21 -1.30
CA PHE A 238 14.80 9.42 -0.79
C PHE A 238 14.23 8.27 0.04
N ASP A 239 14.25 7.07 -0.52
CA ASP A 239 13.83 5.86 0.18
C ASP A 239 15.01 5.25 0.94
N TYR A 240 14.81 4.99 2.24
CA TYR A 240 15.76 4.25 3.06
C TYR A 240 15.34 2.78 3.16
N ASN A 241 16.31 1.91 3.44
CA ASN A 241 16.14 0.46 3.46
C ASN A 241 14.94 0.00 4.31
N LEU A 242 14.07 -0.80 3.69
CA LEU A 242 13.06 -1.59 4.39
C LEU A 242 13.75 -2.63 5.27
N LYS A 243 13.58 -2.51 6.58
CA LYS A 243 14.04 -3.51 7.56
C LYS A 243 12.93 -4.51 7.78
N ILE A 244 13.26 -5.79 7.61
CA ILE A 244 12.36 -6.92 7.82
C ILE A 244 13.00 -7.80 8.90
N ASN A 245 12.34 -7.92 10.05
CA ASN A 245 12.72 -8.91 11.05
C ASN A 245 11.74 -10.07 10.98
N GLN A 246 12.25 -11.29 10.83
CA GLN A 246 11.44 -12.48 10.70
C GLN A 246 11.64 -13.41 11.87
N LYS A 247 10.54 -13.94 12.40
CA LYS A 247 10.51 -15.07 13.31
C LYS A 247 9.81 -16.24 12.62
N LYS A 248 10.42 -17.41 12.69
CA LYS A 248 9.89 -18.65 12.15
C LYS A 248 9.58 -19.58 13.31
N ASP A 249 8.35 -20.09 13.35
CA ASP A 249 7.91 -21.08 14.32
C ASP A 249 7.40 -22.30 13.54
N TYR A 250 7.65 -23.49 14.08
CA TYR A 250 7.25 -24.76 13.49
C TYR A 250 6.54 -25.59 14.56
N PHE A 251 5.38 -26.14 14.22
CA PHE A 251 4.58 -26.95 15.12
C PHE A 251 4.13 -28.20 14.38
N SER A 252 4.46 -29.37 14.92
CA SER A 252 4.02 -30.66 14.39
C SER A 252 3.26 -31.40 15.49
N ASN A 253 2.06 -31.88 15.20
CA ASN A 253 1.31 -32.77 16.08
C ASN A 253 1.01 -34.09 15.36
N ASN A 254 1.23 -35.17 16.09
CA ASN A 254 0.83 -36.54 15.73
C ASN A 254 -0.44 -36.91 16.48
#